data_AF-A0A9P8ELC0-F1
#
_entry.id   AF-A0A9P8ELC0-F1
#
_cell.length_a   1.000
_cell.length_b   1.000
_cell.length_c   1.000
_cell.angle_alpha   90.00
_cell.angle_beta   90.00
_cell.angle_gamma   90.00
#
_symmetry.space_group_name_H-M   'P 1'
#
loop_
_entity.id
_entity.type
_entity.pdbx_description
1 polymer ?
#
loop_
_entity_poly.entity_id
_entity_poly.type
_entity_poly.pdbx_seq_one_letter_code
_entity_poly.pdbx_strand_id
1 'polypeptide(L)'
;MRVGHSVWASALLAFSTPILACESCEHPEQDVVMTRHVRRMQPDAQNTTVEPRGPLAWGQLNVLHTTDTHGWLEGHIREQKYGADWGDYVSFVKHMRQKAKDLDVDLLVVDTGDLHDGAGLSDATGVATYGGVNGQLSNPIFEQLDYDLLTIGNHELYVSAIATLTVSFNQRLLHKQAPSSQKITFLSLY
;
A
#
# COMPACT_ATOMS: atom_id res chain seq x y z
N MET A 1 76.53 13.92 28.21
CA MET A 1 75.76 12.96 29.03
C MET A 1 74.28 13.22 28.84
N ARG A 2 73.49 12.16 28.95
CA ARG A 2 72.19 11.93 28.31
C ARG A 2 71.03 12.81 28.82
N VAL A 3 70.09 12.99 27.89
CA VAL A 3 68.75 13.56 27.95
C VAL A 3 67.89 12.98 29.08
N GLY A 4 67.00 13.80 29.64
CA GLY A 4 65.84 13.36 30.42
C GLY A 4 64.70 14.36 30.31
N HIS A 5 63.95 14.33 29.21
CA HIS A 5 62.67 15.04 29.09
C HIS A 5 61.59 14.23 29.82
N SER A 6 61.00 14.81 30.86
CA SER A 6 59.83 14.27 31.55
C SER A 6 58.58 14.50 30.69
N VAL A 7 58.13 13.44 30.02
CA VAL A 7 56.86 13.42 29.30
C VAL A 7 55.73 13.28 30.32
N TRP A 8 54.92 14.33 30.48
CA TRP A 8 53.65 14.22 31.18
C TRP A 8 52.66 13.51 30.25
N ALA A 9 52.42 12.23 30.50
CA ALA A 9 51.38 11.48 29.81
C ALA A 9 50.02 11.89 30.41
N SER A 10 49.31 12.81 29.76
CA SER A 10 47.91 13.08 30.05
C SER A 10 47.08 11.86 29.58
N ALA A 11 46.69 11.01 30.52
CA ALA A 11 45.71 9.96 30.25
C ALA A 11 44.33 10.62 30.06
N LEU A 12 43.95 10.87 28.82
CA LEU A 12 42.57 11.17 28.47
C LEU A 12 41.76 9.88 28.62
N LEU A 13 41.05 9.76 29.73
CA LEU A 13 39.98 8.77 29.91
C LEU A 13 38.89 9.07 28.89
N ALA A 14 38.92 8.35 27.77
CA ALA A 14 37.79 8.30 26.86
C ALA A 14 36.66 7.55 27.58
N PHE A 15 35.75 8.29 28.19
CA PHE A 15 34.47 7.72 28.62
C PHE A 15 33.69 7.35 27.36
N SER A 16 33.81 6.10 26.91
CA SER A 16 32.90 5.53 25.94
C SER A 16 31.54 5.41 26.63
N THR A 17 30.67 6.39 26.43
CA THR A 17 29.25 6.23 26.75
C THR A 17 28.75 5.08 25.87
N PRO A 18 28.26 3.96 26.44
CA PRO A 18 27.61 2.95 25.64
C PRO A 18 26.41 3.62 24.96
N ILE A 19 26.44 3.69 23.64
CA ILE A 19 25.24 4.00 22.86
C ILE A 19 24.36 2.77 23.01
N LEU A 20 23.41 2.80 23.96
CA LEU A 20 22.33 1.83 24.01
C LEU A 20 21.42 2.13 22.80
N ALA A 21 21.73 1.52 21.66
CA ALA A 21 20.70 1.26 20.67
C ALA A 21 19.75 0.23 21.28
N CYS A 22 18.45 0.49 21.21
CA CYS A 22 17.45 -0.45 21.68
C CYS A 22 17.65 -1.79 20.96
N GLU A 23 17.75 -2.89 21.72
CA GLU A 23 18.06 -4.22 21.19
C GLU A 23 16.93 -4.76 20.28
N SER A 24 15.74 -4.17 20.39
CA SER A 24 14.62 -4.43 19.50
C SER A 24 13.83 -3.15 19.23
N CYS A 25 13.55 -2.87 17.96
CA CYS A 25 12.56 -1.88 17.52
C CYS A 25 11.16 -2.50 17.38
N GLU A 26 10.98 -3.75 17.80
CA GLU A 26 9.69 -4.41 17.80
C GLU A 26 8.81 -3.72 18.83
N HIS A 27 7.85 -2.97 18.31
CA HIS A 27 6.71 -2.57 19.10
C HIS A 27 6.02 -3.88 19.55
N PRO A 28 5.63 -4.02 20.82
CA PRO A 28 4.83 -5.17 21.22
C PRO A 28 3.66 -5.28 20.25
N GLU A 29 3.40 -6.48 19.71
CA GLU A 29 2.25 -6.74 18.83
C GLU A 29 0.96 -6.42 19.60
N GLN A 30 0.59 -5.15 19.58
CA GLN A 30 -0.71 -4.70 19.96
C GLN A 30 -1.53 -4.85 18.69
N ASP A 31 -2.34 -5.91 18.66
CA ASP A 31 -3.43 -5.99 17.70
C ASP A 31 -4.14 -4.63 17.69
N VAL A 32 -4.25 -4.03 16.50
CA VAL A 32 -5.05 -2.82 16.32
C VAL A 32 -6.50 -3.23 16.49
N VAL A 33 -6.97 -3.28 17.73
CA VAL A 33 -8.37 -3.54 18.03
C VAL A 33 -9.16 -2.31 17.60
N MET A 34 -9.98 -2.48 16.57
CA MET A 34 -10.92 -1.46 16.09
C MET A 34 -12.06 -1.29 17.12
N THR A 35 -11.77 -0.66 18.25
CA THR A 35 -12.72 -0.48 19.37
C THR A 35 -13.86 0.50 19.08
N ARG A 36 -13.79 1.24 17.95
CA ARG A 36 -14.81 2.21 17.55
C ARG A 36 -14.82 2.41 16.02
N HIS A 37 -16.01 2.37 15.42
CA HIS A 37 -16.24 2.84 14.05
C HIS A 37 -16.18 4.37 14.02
N VAL A 38 -14.98 4.92 13.90
CA VAL A 38 -14.73 6.34 13.62
C VAL A 38 -14.15 6.42 12.22
N ARG A 39 -14.53 7.45 11.45
CA ARG A 39 -13.84 7.78 10.21
C ARG A 39 -12.35 7.94 10.52
N ARG A 40 -11.51 7.20 9.82
CA ARG A 40 -10.05 7.30 9.93
C ARG A 40 -9.55 7.95 8.65
N MET A 41 -8.68 8.93 8.83
CA MET A 41 -7.84 9.53 7.81
C MET A 41 -6.47 9.64 8.47
N GLN A 42 -5.40 9.81 7.69
CA GLN A 42 -4.08 10.06 8.30
C GLN A 42 -4.18 11.26 9.27
N PRO A 43 -3.47 11.24 10.42
CA PRO A 43 -3.64 12.24 11.47
C PRO A 43 -3.52 13.70 11.00
N ASP A 44 -2.71 13.93 9.97
CA ASP A 44 -2.43 15.26 9.41
C ASP A 44 -3.21 15.55 8.11
N ALA A 45 -4.04 14.60 7.64
CA ALA A 45 -4.82 14.78 6.43
C ALA A 45 -5.91 15.85 6.62
N GLN A 46 -6.01 16.73 5.65
CA GLN A 46 -6.98 17.82 5.67
C GLN A 46 -8.36 17.35 5.19
N ASN A 47 -9.41 17.89 5.79
CA ASN A 47 -10.77 17.62 5.32
C ASN A 47 -10.99 18.18 3.91
N THR A 48 -11.78 17.45 3.11
CA THR A 48 -12.24 17.95 1.81
C THR A 48 -13.06 19.22 1.97
N THR A 49 -12.81 20.18 1.08
CA THR A 49 -13.60 21.41 0.93
C THR A 49 -14.68 21.28 -0.14
N VAL A 50 -14.77 20.11 -0.78
CA VAL A 50 -15.67 19.83 -1.90
C VAL A 50 -16.74 18.84 -1.47
N GLU A 51 -17.99 19.23 -1.72
CA GLU A 51 -19.17 18.37 -1.53
C GLU A 51 -19.47 17.53 -2.79
N PRO A 52 -20.15 16.38 -2.65
CA PRO A 52 -20.62 15.60 -3.79
C PRO A 52 -21.48 16.45 -4.74
N ARG A 53 -21.18 16.40 -6.04
CA ARG A 53 -21.90 17.18 -7.07
C ARG A 53 -23.33 16.69 -7.34
N GLY A 54 -23.67 15.49 -6.88
CA GLY A 54 -24.95 14.84 -7.10
C GLY A 54 -24.82 13.33 -7.16
N PRO A 55 -25.93 12.60 -7.35
CA PRO A 55 -25.91 11.15 -7.52
C PRO A 55 -25.23 10.75 -8.83
N LEU A 56 -24.53 9.61 -8.81
CA LEU A 56 -24.00 8.97 -10.02
C LEU A 56 -25.15 8.41 -10.87
N ALA A 57 -25.04 8.54 -12.18
CA ALA A 57 -25.92 7.87 -13.13
C ALA A 57 -25.61 6.36 -13.16
N TRP A 58 -26.64 5.54 -13.31
CA TRP A 58 -26.54 4.08 -13.38
C TRP A 58 -27.04 3.59 -14.74
N GLY A 59 -26.26 2.70 -15.35
CA GLY A 59 -26.65 1.97 -16.55
C GLY A 59 -26.85 0.48 -16.26
N GLN A 60 -27.08 -0.30 -17.32
CA GLN A 60 -27.17 -1.76 -17.21
C GLN A 60 -25.82 -2.39 -16.81
N LEU A 61 -24.72 -1.79 -17.28
CA LEU A 61 -23.36 -2.12 -16.91
C LEU A 61 -22.66 -0.88 -16.36
N ASN A 62 -21.98 -1.04 -15.23
CA ASN A 62 -21.28 0.02 -14.51
C ASN A 62 -19.85 -0.43 -14.23
N VAL A 63 -18.90 0.50 -14.20
CA VAL A 63 -17.49 0.20 -13.95
C VAL A 63 -16.92 1.16 -12.91
N LEU A 64 -16.28 0.60 -11.89
CA LEU A 64 -15.35 1.31 -11.02
C LEU A 64 -13.94 0.97 -11.51
N HIS A 65 -13.16 2.00 -11.82
CA HIS A 65 -11.85 1.84 -12.42
C HIS A 65 -10.78 2.59 -11.62
N THR A 66 -9.69 1.90 -11.30
CA THR A 66 -8.47 2.47 -10.74
C THR A 66 -7.29 2.18 -11.67
N THR A 67 -6.26 3.01 -11.61
CA THR A 67 -5.02 2.88 -12.38
C THR A 67 -3.96 3.73 -11.72
N ASP A 68 -2.68 3.42 -11.98
CA ASP A 68 -1.55 4.29 -11.59
C ASP A 68 -1.63 4.66 -10.11
N THR A 69 -1.98 3.68 -9.27
CA THR A 69 -2.13 3.93 -7.83
C THR A 69 -0.77 4.21 -7.20
N HIS A 70 0.30 3.61 -7.73
CA HIS A 70 1.69 3.83 -7.30
C HIS A 70 1.86 3.79 -5.77
N GLY A 71 1.14 2.88 -5.11
CA GLY A 71 1.21 2.67 -3.67
C GLY A 71 0.53 3.73 -2.79
N TRP A 72 -0.24 4.67 -3.34
CA TRP A 72 -0.98 5.69 -2.58
C TRP A 72 -2.22 5.13 -1.87
N LEU A 73 -1.99 4.24 -0.90
CA LEU A 73 -3.04 3.51 -0.19
C LEU A 73 -3.48 4.19 1.12
N GLU A 74 -2.70 5.13 1.62
CA GLU A 74 -2.98 5.82 2.89
C GLU A 74 -3.78 7.12 2.70
N GLY A 75 -4.00 7.52 1.44
CA GLY A 75 -4.50 8.85 1.08
C GLY A 75 -3.41 9.93 1.12
N HIS A 76 -3.76 11.15 0.73
CA HIS A 76 -2.86 12.29 0.66
C HIS A 76 -3.02 13.21 1.86
N ILE A 77 -1.92 13.46 2.59
CA ILE A 77 -1.89 14.39 3.72
C ILE A 77 -2.08 15.85 3.26
N ARG A 78 -1.45 16.22 2.14
CA ARG A 78 -1.33 17.61 1.69
C ARG A 78 -2.35 18.02 0.62
N GLU A 79 -3.15 17.09 0.12
CA GLU A 79 -4.16 17.35 -0.90
C GLU A 79 -5.54 17.04 -0.35
N GLN A 80 -6.34 18.10 -0.13
CA GLN A 80 -7.61 18.04 0.58
C GLN A 80 -8.63 17.09 -0.06
N LYS A 81 -8.51 16.83 -1.35
CA LYS A 81 -9.49 16.03 -2.12
C LYS A 81 -9.20 14.54 -2.10
N TYR A 82 -8.01 14.11 -1.66
CA TYR A 82 -7.56 12.72 -1.79
C TYR A 82 -7.16 12.10 -0.44
N GLY A 83 -7.79 12.55 0.66
CA GLY A 83 -7.46 12.06 2.00
C GLY A 83 -8.12 10.73 2.42
N ALA A 84 -8.90 10.09 1.54
CA ALA A 84 -9.47 8.76 1.79
C ALA A 84 -8.39 7.69 1.61
N ASP A 85 -8.39 6.67 2.47
CA ASP A 85 -7.46 5.54 2.37
C ASP A 85 -8.06 4.36 1.58
N TRP A 86 -7.26 3.30 1.41
CA TRP A 86 -7.69 2.11 0.68
C TRP A 86 -8.83 1.35 1.38
N GLY A 87 -8.91 1.41 2.70
CA GLY A 87 -10.00 0.82 3.47
C GLY A 87 -11.34 1.53 3.25
N ASP A 88 -11.30 2.86 3.12
CA ASP A 88 -12.46 3.65 2.69
C ASP A 88 -12.91 3.24 1.28
N TYR A 89 -11.96 3.03 0.34
CA TYR A 89 -12.28 2.59 -1.02
C TYR A 89 -12.87 1.17 -1.05
N VAL A 90 -12.32 0.22 -0.28
CA VAL A 90 -12.89 -1.13 -0.11
C VAL A 90 -14.33 -1.05 0.42
N SER A 91 -14.58 -0.19 1.40
CA SER A 91 -15.92 0.04 1.94
C SER A 91 -16.86 0.65 0.89
N PHE A 92 -16.39 1.64 0.14
CA PHE A 92 -17.13 2.24 -0.97
C PHE A 92 -17.54 1.20 -2.02
N VAL A 93 -16.60 0.38 -2.49
CA VAL A 93 -16.86 -0.67 -3.49
C VAL A 93 -17.88 -1.68 -2.95
N LYS A 94 -17.78 -2.08 -1.68
CA LYS A 94 -18.76 -2.98 -1.05
C LYS A 94 -20.18 -2.41 -1.10
N HIS A 95 -20.34 -1.13 -0.77
CA HIS A 95 -21.64 -0.46 -0.82
C HIS A 95 -22.15 -0.26 -2.26
N MET A 96 -21.25 0.05 -3.21
CA MET A 96 -21.61 0.17 -4.63
C MET A 96 -22.05 -1.17 -5.23
N ARG A 97 -21.38 -2.27 -4.88
CA ARG A 97 -21.82 -3.63 -5.27
C ARG A 97 -23.18 -3.98 -4.68
N GLN A 98 -23.45 -3.63 -3.42
CA GLN A 98 -24.77 -3.84 -2.83
C GLN A 98 -25.84 -3.05 -3.60
N LYS A 99 -25.56 -1.77 -3.89
CA LYS A 99 -26.48 -0.92 -4.66
C LYS A 99 -26.72 -1.46 -6.07
N ALA A 100 -25.70 -2.01 -6.73
CA ALA A 100 -25.85 -2.63 -8.04
C ALA A 100 -26.81 -3.84 -7.99
N LYS A 101 -26.70 -4.68 -6.95
CA LYS A 101 -27.64 -5.79 -6.70
C LYS A 101 -29.06 -5.29 -6.45
N ASP A 102 -29.22 -4.24 -5.66
CA ASP A 102 -30.54 -3.68 -5.35
C ASP A 102 -31.22 -3.08 -6.59
N LEU A 103 -30.43 -2.64 -7.56
CA LEU A 103 -30.89 -2.08 -8.85
C LEU A 103 -31.01 -3.12 -9.97
N ASP A 104 -30.61 -4.37 -9.73
CA ASP A 104 -30.52 -5.45 -10.73
C ASP A 104 -29.66 -5.05 -11.96
N VAL A 105 -28.47 -4.50 -11.70
CA VAL A 105 -27.50 -4.10 -12.72
C VAL A 105 -26.11 -4.63 -12.43
N ASP A 106 -25.27 -4.72 -13.46
CA ASP A 106 -23.90 -5.19 -13.33
C ASP A 106 -22.96 -4.08 -12.87
N LEU A 107 -21.98 -4.45 -12.04
CA LEU A 107 -20.88 -3.58 -11.61
C LEU A 107 -19.56 -4.34 -11.68
N LEU A 108 -18.64 -3.85 -12.52
CA LEU A 108 -17.27 -4.34 -12.63
C LEU A 108 -16.31 -3.44 -11.85
N VAL A 109 -15.37 -4.05 -11.14
CA VAL A 109 -14.26 -3.37 -10.45
C VAL A 109 -12.97 -3.72 -11.16
N VAL A 110 -12.32 -2.72 -11.75
CA VAL A 110 -11.21 -2.90 -12.69
C VAL A 110 -10.00 -2.10 -12.22
N ASP A 111 -8.81 -2.68 -12.34
CA ASP A 111 -7.56 -1.96 -12.19
C ASP A 111 -6.58 -2.26 -13.33
N THR A 112 -5.87 -1.22 -13.78
CA THR A 112 -4.99 -1.30 -14.95
C THR A 112 -3.49 -1.29 -14.66
N GLY A 113 -3.08 -1.51 -13.41
CA GLY A 113 -1.68 -1.72 -13.02
C GLY A 113 -0.97 -0.47 -12.52
N ASP A 114 0.37 -0.57 -12.41
CA ASP A 114 1.25 0.42 -11.79
C ASP A 114 0.87 0.68 -10.32
N LEU A 115 1.15 -0.34 -9.49
CA LEU A 115 0.73 -0.44 -8.09
C LEU A 115 1.80 0.00 -7.10
N HIS A 116 3.04 0.24 -7.55
CA HIS A 116 4.18 0.68 -6.74
C HIS A 116 5.04 1.72 -7.50
N ASP A 117 6.19 2.13 -6.96
CA ASP A 117 7.08 3.18 -7.47
C ASP A 117 6.48 4.59 -7.40
N GLY A 118 6.07 4.98 -6.19
CA GLY A 118 5.57 6.33 -5.93
C GLY A 118 5.24 6.64 -4.48
N ALA A 119 5.24 5.64 -3.59
CA ALA A 119 4.91 5.79 -2.19
C ALA A 119 5.79 4.91 -1.28
N GLY A 120 6.09 5.41 -0.09
CA GLY A 120 6.93 4.69 0.88
C GLY A 120 6.37 3.32 1.27
N LEU A 121 5.04 3.18 1.36
CA LEU A 121 4.38 1.92 1.72
C LEU A 121 4.64 0.79 0.70
N SER A 122 4.71 1.11 -0.58
CA SER A 122 4.99 0.13 -1.63
C SER A 122 6.50 -0.06 -1.88
N ASP A 123 7.31 0.97 -1.62
CA ASP A 123 8.68 1.03 -2.14
C ASP A 123 9.76 0.79 -1.08
N ALA A 124 9.43 0.99 0.21
CA ALA A 124 10.43 0.86 1.29
C ALA A 124 11.02 -0.55 1.39
N THR A 125 10.28 -1.58 0.96
CA THR A 125 10.73 -2.98 0.97
C THR A 125 11.82 -3.28 -0.05
N GLY A 126 11.84 -2.58 -1.19
CA GLY A 126 12.85 -2.76 -2.23
C GLY A 126 14.17 -2.03 -1.95
N VAL A 127 14.25 -1.28 -0.85
CA VAL A 127 15.50 -0.65 -0.43
C VAL A 127 16.48 -1.74 0.06
N ALA A 128 17.75 -1.60 -0.32
CA ALA A 128 18.80 -2.61 -0.07
C ALA A 128 18.92 -3.06 1.40
N THR A 129 18.54 -2.21 2.36
CA THR A 129 18.53 -2.53 3.80
C THR A 129 17.52 -3.62 4.17
N TYR A 130 16.38 -3.70 3.47
CA TYR A 130 15.30 -4.64 3.78
C TYR A 130 15.32 -5.90 2.90
N GLY A 131 16.02 -5.88 1.78
CA GLY A 131 16.27 -7.06 0.93
C GLY A 131 15.02 -7.64 0.24
N GLY A 132 13.88 -6.95 0.30
CA GLY A 132 12.65 -7.33 -0.37
C GLY A 132 12.53 -6.73 -1.78
N VAL A 133 11.31 -6.71 -2.30
CA VAL A 133 10.97 -6.05 -3.56
C VAL A 133 9.81 -5.09 -3.37
N ASN A 134 9.68 -4.08 -4.23
CA ASN A 134 8.54 -3.16 -4.21
C ASN A 134 7.23 -3.95 -4.36
N GLY A 135 6.18 -3.50 -3.67
CA GLY A 135 4.88 -4.18 -3.65
C GLY A 135 4.77 -5.32 -2.62
N GLN A 136 5.86 -5.80 -2.03
CA GLN A 136 5.82 -6.99 -1.17
C GLN A 136 4.91 -6.83 0.05
N LEU A 137 4.89 -5.65 0.68
CA LEU A 137 4.03 -5.35 1.82
C LEU A 137 2.70 -4.67 1.43
N SER A 138 2.64 -3.96 0.31
CA SER A 138 1.43 -3.28 -0.15
C SER A 138 0.47 -4.18 -0.93
N ASN A 139 0.95 -5.16 -1.69
CA ASN A 139 0.10 -6.08 -2.46
C ASN A 139 -0.98 -6.78 -1.60
N PRO A 140 -0.69 -7.30 -0.39
CA PRO A 140 -1.72 -7.85 0.49
C PRO A 140 -2.87 -6.89 0.85
N ILE A 141 -2.64 -5.57 0.79
CA ILE A 141 -3.67 -4.54 1.00
C ILE A 141 -4.57 -4.45 -0.23
N PHE A 142 -4.00 -4.45 -1.44
CA PHE A 142 -4.79 -4.53 -2.69
C PHE A 142 -5.64 -5.80 -2.73
N GLU A 143 -5.15 -6.92 -2.20
CA GLU A 143 -5.91 -8.18 -2.13
C GLU A 143 -7.16 -8.15 -1.22
N GLN A 144 -7.40 -7.06 -0.49
CA GLN A 144 -8.65 -6.85 0.26
C GLN A 144 -9.80 -6.42 -0.65
N LEU A 145 -9.50 -5.97 -1.88
CA LEU A 145 -10.50 -5.61 -2.87
C LEU A 145 -10.79 -6.78 -3.81
N ASP A 146 -12.07 -7.04 -4.05
CA ASP A 146 -12.51 -8.09 -4.98
C ASP A 146 -12.59 -7.55 -6.41
N TYR A 147 -11.44 -7.44 -7.08
CA TYR A 147 -11.30 -6.95 -8.47
C TYR A 147 -11.87 -7.93 -9.49
N ASP A 148 -12.76 -7.50 -10.40
CA ASP A 148 -13.26 -8.30 -11.53
C ASP A 148 -12.23 -8.46 -12.66
N LEU A 149 -11.39 -7.44 -12.83
CA LEU A 149 -10.32 -7.40 -13.81
C LEU A 149 -9.12 -6.66 -13.22
N LEU A 150 -7.94 -7.23 -13.41
CA LEU A 150 -6.67 -6.61 -13.06
C LEU A 150 -5.67 -6.87 -14.17
N THR A 151 -4.94 -5.83 -14.57
CA THR A 151 -3.81 -5.95 -15.51
C THR A 151 -2.49 -5.54 -14.86
N ILE A 152 -1.40 -5.80 -15.57
CA ILE A 152 -0.03 -5.49 -15.12
C ILE A 152 0.38 -4.17 -15.77
N GLY A 153 0.97 -3.26 -14.97
CA GLY A 153 1.56 -2.03 -15.47
C GLY A 153 3.04 -2.20 -15.82
N ASN A 154 3.67 -1.17 -16.37
CA ASN A 154 5.08 -1.25 -16.72
C ASN A 154 6.01 -1.23 -15.49
N HIS A 155 5.59 -0.64 -14.37
CA HIS A 155 6.38 -0.60 -13.15
C HIS A 155 6.60 -1.99 -12.55
N GLU A 156 5.64 -2.89 -12.76
CA GLU A 156 5.79 -4.29 -12.37
C GLU A 156 6.75 -5.10 -13.27
N LEU A 157 7.22 -4.53 -14.39
CA LEU A 157 7.97 -5.25 -15.42
C LEU A 157 9.46 -4.88 -15.51
N TYR A 158 9.90 -3.80 -14.86
CA TYR A 158 11.31 -3.36 -14.95
C TYR A 158 12.29 -4.31 -14.25
N VAL A 159 11.87 -4.99 -13.18
CA VAL A 159 12.72 -5.88 -12.38
C VAL A 159 12.10 -7.28 -12.34
N SER A 160 12.87 -8.29 -12.74
CA SER A 160 12.38 -9.68 -12.84
C SER A 160 11.78 -10.24 -11.53
N ALA A 161 12.36 -9.88 -10.38
CA ALA A 161 11.84 -10.30 -9.08
C ALA A 161 10.47 -9.65 -8.77
N ILE A 162 10.27 -8.39 -9.17
CA ILE A 162 8.98 -7.70 -9.07
C ILE A 162 7.97 -8.37 -10.00
N ALA A 163 8.32 -8.59 -11.28
CA ALA A 163 7.43 -9.26 -12.23
C ALA A 163 6.97 -10.65 -11.72
N THR A 164 7.88 -11.42 -11.13
CA THR A 164 7.57 -12.72 -10.53
C THR A 164 6.61 -12.59 -9.34
N LEU A 165 6.81 -11.59 -8.48
CA LEU A 165 5.89 -11.28 -7.39
C LEU A 165 4.50 -10.91 -7.92
N THR A 166 4.43 -10.06 -8.95
CA THR A 166 3.18 -9.58 -9.56
C THR A 166 2.38 -10.71 -10.17
N VAL A 167 3.01 -11.60 -10.93
CA VAL A 167 2.33 -12.79 -11.48
C VAL A 167 1.77 -13.65 -10.35
N SER A 168 2.53 -13.86 -9.29
CA SER A 168 2.09 -14.64 -8.12
C SER A 168 0.91 -13.96 -7.40
N PHE A 169 0.94 -12.63 -7.29
CA PHE A 169 -0.14 -11.82 -6.72
C PHE A 169 -1.43 -11.91 -7.56
N ASN A 170 -1.35 -11.70 -8.87
CA ASN A 170 -2.50 -11.81 -9.77
C ASN A 170 -3.11 -13.23 -9.73
N GLN A 171 -2.26 -14.27 -9.64
CA GLN A 171 -2.73 -15.65 -9.49
C GLN A 171 -3.48 -15.87 -8.17
N ARG A 172 -3.05 -15.26 -7.06
CA ARG A 172 -3.77 -15.36 -5.77
C ARG A 172 -5.13 -14.69 -5.83
N LEU A 173 -5.26 -13.57 -6.54
CA LEU A 173 -6.55 -12.92 -6.74
C LEU A 173 -7.53 -13.81 -7.51
N LEU A 174 -7.06 -14.57 -8.50
CA LEU A 174 -7.88 -15.57 -9.20
C LEU A 174 -8.37 -16.69 -8.26
N HIS A 175 -7.53 -17.16 -7.34
CA HIS A 175 -7.86 -18.27 -6.43
C HIS A 175 -8.78 -17.88 -5.27
N LYS A 176 -8.91 -16.59 -4.94
CA LYS A 176 -9.83 -16.13 -3.87
C LYS A 176 -11.31 -16.18 -4.28
N GLN A 177 -11.67 -16.55 -5.52
CA GLN A 177 -13.05 -16.48 -5.99
C GLN A 177 -13.89 -17.75 -5.85
N ALA A 178 -15.19 -17.51 -5.66
CA ALA A 178 -16.22 -18.53 -5.81
C ALA A 178 -16.28 -19.01 -7.28
N PRO A 179 -16.55 -20.31 -7.53
CA PRO A 179 -16.54 -20.92 -8.88
C PRO A 179 -17.45 -20.25 -9.93
N SER A 180 -18.39 -19.40 -9.51
CA SER A 180 -19.42 -18.79 -10.35
C SER A 180 -19.08 -17.39 -10.89
N SER A 181 -17.92 -16.82 -10.56
CA SER A 181 -17.57 -15.45 -10.95
C SER A 181 -16.67 -15.47 -12.18
N GLN A 182 -17.15 -14.99 -13.34
CA GLN A 182 -16.28 -14.80 -14.51
C GLN A 182 -15.38 -13.60 -14.28
N LYS A 183 -14.08 -13.83 -14.10
CA LYS A 183 -13.06 -12.78 -14.09
C LYS A 183 -12.17 -12.92 -15.30
N ILE A 184 -11.84 -11.79 -15.90
CA ILE A 184 -10.94 -11.71 -17.03
C ILE A 184 -9.64 -11.18 -16.47
N THR A 185 -8.62 -12.03 -16.36
CA THR A 185 -7.26 -11.57 -16.06
C THR A 185 -6.48 -11.56 -17.35
N PHE A 186 -6.03 -10.38 -17.76
CA PHE A 186 -5.06 -10.29 -18.84
C PHE A 186 -3.68 -10.55 -18.24
N LEU A 187 -3.22 -11.78 -18.41
CA LEU A 187 -1.80 -12.08 -18.25
C LEU A 187 -1.07 -11.42 -19.41
N SER A 188 -0.21 -10.44 -19.13
CA SER A 188 0.72 -9.93 -20.12
C SER A 188 1.69 -11.06 -20.47
N LEU A 189 1.48 -11.70 -21.62
CA LEU A 189 2.40 -12.68 -22.18
C LEU A 189 3.61 -11.91 -22.69
N TYR A 190 4.73 -12.01 -21.97
CA TYR A 190 6.06 -11.77 -22.50
C TYR A 190 6.82 -13.09 -22.53
#